data_AF-A0A0A2X7M3-F1
#
_entry.id   AF-A0A0A2X7M3-F1
#
_cell.length_a   1.000
_cell.length_b   1.000
_cell.length_c   1.000
_cell.angle_alpha   90.00
_cell.angle_beta   90.00
_cell.angle_gamma   90.00
#
_symmetry.space_group_name_H-M   'P 1'
#
loop_
_entity.id
_entity.type
_entity.pdbx_description
1 polymer ?
#
loop_
_entity_poly.entity_id
_entity_poly.type
_entity_poly.pdbx_seq_one_letter_code
_entity_poly.pdbx_strand_id
1 'polypeptide(L)'
;MTREEARLRVDEALRAYRDCVAREEEEYGPEYERVTYMEYESPAPDPCGEAFLRLVAAVRAYEGAGGHRDDLDLGRHRQRVYEALDRG
;
A
#
# COMPACT_ATOMS: atom_id res chain seq x y z
N MET A 1 21.90 -4.09 0.51
CA MET A 1 20.87 -4.09 -0.55
C MET A 1 21.18 -2.94 -1.48
N THR A 2 21.26 -3.21 -2.77
CA THR A 2 21.47 -2.21 -3.82
C THR A 2 20.17 -1.46 -4.11
N ARG A 3 20.27 -0.30 -4.77
CA ARG A 3 19.09 0.46 -5.24
C ARG A 3 18.19 -0.37 -6.15
N GLU A 4 18.78 -1.23 -6.99
CA GLU A 4 18.04 -2.07 -7.93
C GLU A 4 17.28 -3.19 -7.22
N GLU A 5 17.92 -3.89 -6.27
CA GLU A 5 17.26 -4.87 -5.41
C GLU A 5 16.13 -4.24 -4.59
N ALA A 6 16.33 -3.02 -4.10
CA ALA A 6 15.31 -2.29 -3.36
C ALA A 6 14.12 -1.90 -4.25
N ARG A 7 14.37 -1.50 -5.50
CA ARG A 7 13.31 -1.20 -6.49
C ARG A 7 12.45 -2.44 -6.76
N LEU A 8 13.09 -3.59 -6.99
CA LEU A 8 12.37 -4.85 -7.21
C LEU A 8 11.47 -5.22 -6.03
N ARG A 9 11.93 -4.98 -4.79
CA ARG A 9 11.12 -5.18 -3.58
C ARG A 9 9.93 -4.22 -3.50
N VAL A 10 10.07 -2.98 -3.95
CA VAL A 10 8.94 -2.04 -4.05
C VAL A 10 7.93 -2.56 -5.07
N ASP A 11 8.37 -2.99 -6.24
CA ASP A 11 7.48 -3.49 -7.29
C ASP A 11 6.71 -4.74 -6.83
N GLU A 12 7.39 -5.67 -6.15
CA GLU A 12 6.77 -6.86 -5.56
C GLU A 12 5.74 -6.49 -4.48
N ALA A 13 6.09 -5.59 -3.55
CA ALA A 13 5.18 -5.15 -2.49
C ALA A 13 3.98 -4.38 -3.05
N LEU A 14 4.18 -3.56 -4.08
CA LEU A 14 3.12 -2.83 -4.75
C LEU A 14 2.14 -3.76 -5.46
N ARG A 15 2.67 -4.81 -6.12
CA ARG A 15 1.84 -5.85 -6.72
C ARG A 15 1.03 -6.59 -5.66
N ALA A 16 1.66 -7.04 -4.58
CA ALA A 16 0.96 -7.75 -3.50
C ALA A 16 -0.14 -6.89 -2.86
N TYR A 17 0.10 -5.60 -2.69
CA TYR A 17 -0.90 -4.66 -2.18
C TYR A 17 -2.07 -4.48 -3.17
N ARG A 18 -1.78 -4.32 -4.47
CA ARG A 18 -2.81 -4.23 -5.52
C ARG A 18 -3.65 -5.50 -5.61
N ASP A 19 -3.03 -6.67 -5.54
CA ASP A 19 -3.70 -7.97 -5.58
C ASP A 19 -4.61 -8.14 -4.35
N CYS A 20 -4.17 -7.67 -3.17
CA CYS A 20 -5.01 -7.68 -1.97
C CYS A 20 -6.24 -6.78 -2.13
N VAL A 21 -6.06 -5.52 -2.57
CA VAL A 21 -7.15 -4.57 -2.78
C VAL A 21 -8.13 -5.07 -3.85
N ALA A 22 -7.62 -5.66 -4.93
CA ALA A 22 -8.46 -6.23 -5.98
C ALA A 22 -9.30 -7.41 -5.47
N ARG A 23 -8.75 -8.24 -4.57
CA ARG A 23 -9.49 -9.33 -3.95
C ARG A 23 -10.58 -8.83 -3.00
N GLU A 24 -10.33 -7.77 -2.23
CA GLU A 24 -11.40 -7.10 -1.46
C GLU A 24 -12.51 -6.56 -2.37
N GLU A 25 -12.14 -5.91 -3.47
CA GLU A 25 -13.12 -5.37 -4.44
C GLU A 25 -13.95 -6.50 -5.09
N GLU A 26 -13.35 -7.67 -5.35
CA GLU A 26 -14.02 -8.84 -5.95
C GLU A 26 -14.91 -9.59 -4.94
N GLU A 27 -14.52 -9.63 -3.66
CA GLU A 27 -15.26 -10.33 -2.59
C GLU A 27 -16.50 -9.56 -2.11
N TYR A 28 -16.59 -8.24 -2.33
CA TYR A 28 -17.67 -7.38 -1.80
C TYR A 28 -18.76 -6.88 -2.79
N GLY A 29 -18.66 -7.13 -4.10
CA GLY A 29 -19.78 -6.99 -5.05
C GLY A 29 -20.67 -5.71 -4.94
N PRO A 30 -21.95 -5.73 -5.39
CA PRO A 30 -22.81 -4.53 -5.50
C PRO A 30 -23.37 -3.96 -4.17
N GLU A 31 -22.92 -4.42 -3.00
CA GLU A 31 -23.38 -3.89 -1.69
C GLU A 31 -22.47 -2.79 -1.11
N TYR A 32 -21.56 -2.26 -1.92
CA TYR A 32 -20.63 -1.18 -1.54
C TYR A 32 -21.34 0.10 -1.03
N GLU A 33 -22.62 0.32 -1.36
CA GLU A 33 -23.37 1.50 -0.89
C GLU A 33 -24.04 1.34 0.50
N ARG A 34 -24.16 0.13 1.07
CA ARG A 34 -24.94 -0.06 2.33
C ARG A 34 -24.10 -0.27 3.59
N VAL A 35 -22.79 -0.51 3.48
CA VAL A 35 -21.94 -0.85 4.65
C VAL A 35 -21.09 0.34 5.15
N THR A 36 -20.90 1.39 4.33
CA THR A 36 -20.10 2.57 4.71
C THR A 36 -20.73 3.46 5.81
N TYR A 37 -21.87 3.07 6.40
CA TYR A 37 -22.58 3.86 7.43
C TYR A 37 -22.43 3.33 8.88
N MET A 38 -21.81 2.16 9.11
CA MET A 38 -21.73 1.56 10.47
C MET A 38 -20.33 1.11 10.90
N GLU A 39 -19.30 1.94 10.70
CA GLU A 39 -18.01 1.75 11.40
C GLU A 39 -17.67 3.01 12.23
N TYR A 40 -18.28 3.13 13.42
CA TYR A 40 -17.90 4.17 14.39
C TYR A 40 -17.23 3.62 15.66
N GLU A 41 -17.22 2.30 15.92
CA GLU A 41 -16.79 1.79 17.24
C GLU A 41 -15.74 0.66 17.24
N SER A 42 -15.35 0.11 16.09
CA SER A 42 -14.21 -0.82 15.97
C SER A 42 -13.80 -0.92 14.50
N PRO A 43 -12.78 -0.18 14.03
CA PRO A 43 -12.36 -0.31 12.64
C PRO A 43 -11.96 -1.78 12.42
N ALA A 44 -12.65 -2.47 11.51
CA ALA A 44 -12.22 -3.77 11.07
C ALA A 44 -10.73 -3.68 10.66
N PRO A 45 -9.90 -4.69 11.00
CA PRO A 45 -8.52 -4.69 10.54
C PRO A 45 -8.54 -4.62 9.01
N ASP A 46 -7.97 -3.55 8.43
CA ASP A 46 -7.75 -3.41 6.99
C ASP A 46 -7.04 -4.70 6.55
N PRO A 47 -7.71 -5.61 5.80
CA PRO A 47 -7.13 -6.91 5.48
C PRO A 47 -5.91 -6.76 4.56
N CYS A 48 -5.77 -5.59 3.92
CA CYS A 48 -4.61 -5.20 3.14
C CYS A 48 -3.63 -4.27 3.89
N GLY A 49 -3.89 -3.98 5.17
CA GLY A 49 -3.06 -3.13 6.01
C GLY A 49 -1.63 -3.64 6.15
N GLU A 50 -1.44 -4.96 6.32
CA GLU A 50 -0.10 -5.54 6.34
C GLU A 50 0.64 -5.39 5.00
N ALA A 51 -0.07 -5.60 3.88
CA ALA A 51 0.51 -5.44 2.54
C ALA A 51 0.90 -3.97 2.29
N PHE A 52 0.08 -3.03 2.75
CA PHE A 52 0.38 -1.60 2.71
C PHE A 52 1.61 -1.24 3.56
N LEU A 53 1.71 -1.75 4.80
CA LEU A 53 2.87 -1.53 5.65
C LEU A 53 4.16 -2.11 5.05
N ARG A 54 4.08 -3.28 4.40
CA ARG A 54 5.20 -3.86 3.64
C ARG A 54 5.62 -2.99 2.46
N LEU A 55 4.66 -2.41 1.73
CA LEU A 55 4.94 -1.45 0.65
C LEU A 55 5.65 -0.21 1.21
N VAL A 56 5.15 0.40 2.28
CA VAL A 56 5.79 1.57 2.91
C VAL A 56 7.22 1.24 3.36
N ALA A 57 7.43 0.09 4.01
CA ALA A 57 8.75 -0.36 4.42
C ALA A 57 9.70 -0.58 3.23
N ALA A 58 9.21 -1.13 2.11
CA ALA A 58 9.99 -1.30 0.90
C ALA A 58 10.41 0.05 0.29
N VAL A 59 9.52 1.06 0.27
CA VAL A 59 9.87 2.41 -0.21
C VAL A 59 10.92 3.06 0.69
N ARG A 60 10.81 2.96 2.02
CA ARG A 60 11.85 3.44 2.94
C ARG A 60 13.21 2.78 2.67
N ALA A 61 13.20 1.48 2.41
CA ALA A 61 14.42 0.75 2.12
C ALA A 61 15.04 1.15 0.76
N TYR A 62 14.21 1.54 -0.21
CA TYR A 62 14.65 2.14 -1.47
C TYR A 62 15.29 3.52 -1.29
N GLU A 63 14.65 4.39 -0.49
CA GLU A 63 15.23 5.69 -0.13
C GLU A 63 16.55 5.53 0.63
N GLY A 64 16.62 4.60 1.58
CA GLY A 64 17.84 4.26 2.32
C GLY A 64 18.96 3.68 1.44
N ALA A 65 18.63 3.12 0.27
CA ALA A 65 19.58 2.67 -0.73
C ALA A 65 20.01 3.78 -1.71
N GLY A 66 19.59 5.03 -1.48
CA GLY A 66 19.92 6.19 -2.31
C GLY A 66 19.00 6.41 -3.51
N GLY A 67 17.83 5.77 -3.54
CA GLY A 67 16.77 6.08 -4.50
C GLY A 67 15.90 7.26 -4.04
N HIS A 68 15.17 7.89 -4.97
CA HIS A 68 14.19 8.91 -4.61
C HIS A 68 12.78 8.35 -4.76
N ARG A 69 11.87 8.56 -3.80
CA ARG A 69 10.49 8.03 -3.85
C ARG A 69 9.70 8.44 -5.10
N ASP A 70 10.10 9.54 -5.76
CA ASP A 70 9.51 10.01 -7.03
C ASP A 70 9.92 9.17 -8.25
N ASP A 71 10.98 8.37 -8.14
CA ASP A 71 11.45 7.45 -9.19
C ASP A 71 10.60 6.17 -9.29
N LEU A 72 9.67 5.98 -8.32
CA LEU A 72 8.82 4.79 -8.19
C LEU A 72 7.44 5.04 -8.80
N ASP A 73 6.99 4.11 -9.65
CA ASP A 73 5.62 4.15 -10.19
C ASP A 73 4.61 3.55 -9.21
N LEU A 74 4.20 4.36 -8.23
CA LEU A 74 3.19 3.98 -7.23
C LEU A 74 1.75 4.12 -7.75
N GLY A 75 1.55 4.73 -8.92
CA GLY A 75 0.25 5.02 -9.50
C GLY A 75 -0.72 5.71 -8.53
N ARG A 76 -1.97 5.24 -8.47
CA ARG A 76 -3.04 5.78 -7.60
C ARG A 76 -2.74 5.73 -6.10
N HIS A 77 -1.75 4.93 -5.68
CA HIS A 77 -1.40 4.75 -4.27
C HIS A 77 -0.31 5.72 -3.79
N ARG A 78 0.26 6.53 -4.69
CA ARG A 78 1.35 7.46 -4.40
C ARG A 78 1.07 8.33 -3.17
N GLN A 79 -0.08 9.01 -3.17
CA GLN A 79 -0.43 9.94 -2.09
C GLN A 79 -0.52 9.22 -0.73
N ARG A 80 -1.25 8.10 -0.67
CA ARG A 80 -1.40 7.31 0.57
C ARG A 80 -0.05 6.81 1.09
N VAL A 81 0.83 6.33 0.21
CA VAL A 81 2.19 5.89 0.58
C VAL A 81 3.03 7.06 1.10
N TYR A 82 2.99 8.22 0.45
CA TYR A 82 3.78 9.39 0.87
C TYR A 82 3.31 9.92 2.22
N GLU A 83 2.00 10.03 2.43
CA GLU A 83 1.44 10.43 3.73
C GLU A 83 1.87 9.46 4.85
N ALA A 84 1.92 8.15 4.57
CA ALA A 84 2.39 7.16 5.53
C ALA A 84 3.90 7.25 5.80
N LEU A 85 4.70 7.59 4.78
CA LEU A 85 6.13 7.83 4.92
C LEU A 85 6.41 9.08 5.76
N ASP A 86 5.66 10.16 5.56
CA ASP A 86 5.90 11.44 6.24
C ASP A 86 5.40 11.45 7.69
N ARG A 87 4.51 10.54 8.07
CA ARG A 87 3.96 10.41 9.43
C ARG A 87 4.84 9.63 10.41
N GLY A 88 5.94 9.02 9.98
CA GLY A 88 6.82 8.24 10.87
C GLY A 88 8.27 8.23 10.42
#